data_AF-A0A496XYR9-F1
#
_entry.id   AF-A0A496XYR9-F1
#
_cell.length_a   1.000
_cell.length_b   1.000
_cell.length_c   1.000
_cell.angle_alpha   90.00
_cell.angle_beta   90.00
_cell.angle_gamma   90.00
#
_symmetry.space_group_name_H-M   'P 1'
#
loop_
_entity.id
_entity.type
_entity.pdbx_description
1 polymer ?
#
loop_
_entity_poly.entity_id
_entity_poly.type
_entity_poly.pdbx_seq_one_letter_code
_entity_poly.pdbx_strand_id
1 'polypeptide(L)'
;MKQAFTLIELIFVIVVIGVLTSFALPKFNDTREYAVANSIKQDISAISRAIKSYYLIKGDINDISDATNFNDNLWTKDSTGLRLDYSIASSSCASIEIDKAPPAKLIVDIDGSSHKVCQKLVELGVKSFEEELY
;
A
#
# COMPACT_ATOMS: atom_id res chain seq x y z
N MET A 1 -33.04 -3.39 46.18
CA MET A 1 -31.69 -2.82 46.42
C MET A 1 -30.85 -3.11 45.18
N LYS A 2 -30.37 -2.08 44.46
CA LYS A 2 -29.47 -2.29 43.31
C LYS A 2 -28.05 -2.51 43.87
N GLN A 3 -27.44 -3.63 43.51
CA GLN A 3 -26.02 -3.90 43.79
C GLN A 3 -25.21 -2.90 42.96
N ALA A 4 -24.48 -2.01 43.64
CA ALA A 4 -23.52 -1.14 43.00
C ALA A 4 -22.17 -1.87 42.93
N PHE A 5 -21.47 -1.73 41.81
CA PHE A 5 -20.11 -2.23 41.64
C PHE A 5 -19.19 -1.63 42.70
N THR A 6 -18.32 -2.44 43.29
CA THR A 6 -17.34 -1.94 44.26
C THR A 6 -16.23 -1.17 43.57
N LEU A 7 -15.65 -0.17 44.24
CA LEU A 7 -14.49 0.56 43.70
C LEU A 7 -13.30 -0.37 43.43
N ILE A 8 -13.13 -1.41 44.26
CA ILE A 8 -12.04 -2.38 44.09
C ILE A 8 -12.23 -3.25 42.85
N GLU A 9 -13.46 -3.66 42.53
CA GLU A 9 -13.74 -4.40 41.28
C GLU A 9 -13.46 -3.53 40.06
N LEU A 10 -13.84 -2.25 40.10
CA LEU A 10 -13.54 -1.33 39.00
C LEU A 10 -12.03 -1.19 38.77
N ILE A 11 -11.26 -1.04 39.86
CA ILE A 11 -9.79 -0.91 39.80
C ILE A 11 -9.16 -2.21 39.25
N PHE A 12 -9.63 -3.38 39.68
CA PHE A 12 -9.12 -4.65 39.19
C PHE A 12 -9.35 -4.80 37.68
N VAL A 13 -10.54 -4.43 37.19
CA VAL A 13 -10.88 -4.49 35.76
C VAL A 13 -9.98 -3.59 34.92
N ILE A 14 -9.75 -2.34 35.32
CA ILE A 14 -8.88 -1.43 34.54
C ILE A 14 -7.42 -1.90 34.53
N VAL A 15 -6.92 -2.52 35.61
CA VAL A 15 -5.57 -3.07 35.68
C VAL A 15 -5.43 -4.25 34.72
N VAL A 16 -6.39 -5.17 34.74
CA VAL A 16 -6.40 -6.32 33.82
C VAL A 16 -6.48 -5.86 32.36
N ILE A 17 -7.37 -4.90 32.03
CA ILE A 17 -7.46 -4.33 30.68
C ILE A 17 -6.13 -3.65 30.30
N GLY A 18 -5.47 -2.94 31.20
CA GLY A 18 -4.18 -2.29 30.96
C GLY A 18 -3.08 -3.29 30.55
N VAL A 19 -2.99 -4.42 31.26
CA VAL A 19 -2.02 -5.48 30.94
C VAL A 19 -2.32 -6.12 29.58
N LEU A 20 -3.58 -6.46 29.31
CA LEU A 20 -3.97 -7.07 28.02
C LEU A 20 -3.72 -6.12 26.84
N THR A 21 -4.07 -4.84 27.02
CA THR A 21 -3.93 -3.79 26.00
C THR A 21 -2.47 -3.58 25.59
N SER A 22 -1.54 -3.71 26.55
CA SER A 22 -0.10 -3.55 26.32
C SER A 22 0.46 -4.55 25.28
N PHE A 23 -0.12 -5.76 25.19
CA PHE A 23 0.25 -6.75 24.18
C PHE A 23 -0.64 -6.70 22.93
N ALA A 24 -1.92 -6.39 23.10
CA ALA A 24 -2.90 -6.41 22.02
C ALA A 24 -2.69 -5.27 21.01
N LEU A 25 -2.44 -4.04 21.48
CA LEU A 25 -2.31 -2.87 20.59
C LEU A 25 -1.12 -2.96 19.62
N PRO A 26 0.11 -3.31 20.05
CA PRO A 26 1.24 -3.42 19.13
C PRO A 26 0.99 -4.46 18.05
N LYS A 27 0.46 -5.63 18.43
CA LYS A 27 0.15 -6.73 17.50
C LYS A 27 -0.97 -6.37 16.52
N PHE A 28 -1.98 -5.63 16.99
CA PHE A 28 -3.05 -5.13 16.14
C PHE A 28 -2.52 -4.15 15.09
N ASN A 29 -1.65 -3.22 15.49
CA ASN A 29 -1.03 -2.26 14.57
C ASN A 29 -0.16 -2.95 13.53
N ASP A 30 0.69 -3.90 13.92
CA ASP A 30 1.52 -4.67 12.97
C ASP A 30 0.65 -5.47 11.97
N THR A 31 -0.42 -6.10 12.46
CA THR A 31 -1.37 -6.82 11.58
C THR A 31 -2.05 -5.86 10.59
N ARG A 32 -2.44 -4.66 11.05
CA ARG A 32 -3.03 -3.63 10.19
C ARG A 32 -2.03 -3.15 9.13
N GLU A 33 -0.80 -2.85 9.53
CA GLU A 33 0.26 -2.42 8.61
C GLU A 33 0.55 -3.51 7.56
N TYR A 34 0.60 -4.78 7.97
CA TYR A 34 0.75 -5.92 7.07
C TYR A 34 -0.40 -6.05 6.06
N ALA A 35 -1.65 -5.88 6.50
CA ALA A 35 -2.80 -5.94 5.62
C ALA A 35 -2.77 -4.83 4.56
N VAL A 36 -2.40 -3.61 4.96
CA VAL A 36 -2.24 -2.48 4.04
C VAL A 36 -1.11 -2.76 3.04
N ALA A 37 0.06 -3.21 3.51
CA ALA A 37 1.18 -3.58 2.64
C ALA A 37 0.80 -4.67 1.63
N ASN A 38 0.03 -5.68 2.05
CA ASN A 38 -0.42 -6.74 1.15
C ASN A 38 -1.43 -6.24 0.12
N SER A 39 -2.30 -5.29 0.47
CA SER A 39 -3.21 -4.64 -0.49
C SER A 39 -2.41 -3.88 -1.54
N ILE A 40 -1.41 -3.09 -1.14
CA ILE A 40 -0.56 -2.33 -2.07
C ILE A 40 0.19 -3.29 -3.01
N LYS A 41 0.71 -4.40 -2.50
CA LYS A 41 1.35 -5.45 -3.32
C LYS A 41 0.39 -5.99 -4.39
N GLN A 42 -0.87 -6.23 -4.02
CA GLN A 42 -1.89 -6.71 -4.96
C GLN A 42 -2.21 -5.65 -6.01
N ASP A 43 -2.36 -4.39 -5.61
CA ASP A 43 -2.60 -3.27 -6.52
C ASP A 43 -1.45 -3.13 -7.53
N ILE A 44 -0.19 -3.09 -7.07
CA ILE A 44 0.99 -2.99 -7.94
C ILE A 44 1.00 -4.15 -8.95
N SER A 45 0.76 -5.38 -8.49
CA SER A 45 0.73 -6.54 -9.39
C SER A 45 -0.42 -6.48 -10.38
N ALA A 46 -1.60 -6.00 -9.99
CA ALA A 46 -2.76 -5.89 -10.86
C ALA A 46 -2.56 -4.80 -11.91
N ILE A 47 -2.15 -3.61 -11.48
CA ILE A 47 -1.86 -2.45 -12.33
C ILE A 47 -0.76 -2.79 -13.34
N SER A 48 0.36 -3.36 -12.88
CA SER A 48 1.49 -3.72 -13.76
C SER A 48 1.07 -4.73 -14.83
N ARG A 49 0.26 -5.73 -14.48
CA ARG A 49 -0.26 -6.72 -15.45
C ARG A 49 -1.22 -6.09 -16.45
N ALA A 50 -2.09 -5.21 -15.99
CA ALA A 50 -3.05 -4.53 -16.84
C ALA A 50 -2.35 -3.60 -17.85
N ILE A 51 -1.36 -2.82 -17.40
CA ILE A 51 -0.51 -1.96 -18.25
C ILE A 51 0.17 -2.80 -19.33
N LYS A 52 0.87 -3.89 -18.95
CA LYS A 52 1.54 -4.78 -19.91
C LYS A 52 0.55 -5.37 -20.91
N SER A 53 -0.55 -5.92 -20.43
CA SER A 53 -1.56 -6.53 -21.31
C SER A 53 -2.16 -5.50 -22.28
N TYR A 54 -2.39 -4.27 -21.83
CA TYR A 54 -2.93 -3.21 -22.67
C TYR A 54 -1.92 -2.79 -23.74
N TYR A 55 -0.65 -2.59 -23.35
CA TYR A 55 0.42 -2.23 -24.28
C TYR A 55 0.61 -3.30 -25.36
N LEU A 56 0.58 -4.59 -25.01
CA LEU A 56 0.70 -5.68 -25.98
C LEU A 56 -0.42 -5.72 -27.03
N ILE A 57 -1.62 -5.21 -26.70
CA ILE A 57 -2.79 -5.21 -27.60
C ILE A 57 -2.85 -3.92 -28.43
N LYS A 58 -2.53 -2.77 -27.83
CA LYS A 58 -2.71 -1.46 -28.44
C LYS A 58 -1.43 -0.85 -29.00
N GLY A 59 -0.27 -1.25 -28.48
CA GLY A 59 1.05 -0.73 -28.85
C GLY A 59 1.38 0.66 -28.31
N ASP A 60 0.46 1.30 -27.58
CA ASP A 60 0.65 2.63 -26.98
C ASP A 60 -0.21 2.80 -25.72
N ILE A 61 0.24 3.64 -24.79
CA ILE A 61 -0.48 4.06 -23.58
C ILE A 61 -0.39 5.57 -23.47
N ASN A 62 -1.54 6.24 -23.42
CA ASN A 62 -1.63 7.68 -23.19
C ASN A 62 -1.98 8.01 -21.75
N ASP A 63 -2.80 7.16 -21.12
CA ASP A 63 -3.16 7.28 -19.72
C ASP A 63 -3.23 5.89 -19.08
N ILE A 64 -2.71 5.74 -17.86
CA ILE A 64 -2.80 4.48 -17.11
C ILE A 64 -4.27 4.08 -16.86
N SER A 65 -5.18 5.05 -16.76
CA SER A 65 -6.62 4.82 -16.62
C SER A 65 -7.23 4.11 -17.83
N ASP A 66 -6.60 4.14 -19.02
CA ASP A 66 -7.05 3.36 -20.18
C ASP A 66 -6.82 1.86 -19.99
N ALA A 67 -5.78 1.50 -19.23
CA ALA A 67 -5.37 0.12 -19.00
C ALA A 67 -6.02 -0.47 -17.74
N THR A 68 -6.25 0.33 -16.70
CA THR A 68 -6.75 -0.18 -15.40
C THR A 68 -7.51 0.87 -14.60
N ASN A 69 -8.47 0.40 -13.80
CA ASN A 69 -9.05 1.18 -12.71
C ASN A 69 -8.20 0.99 -11.45
N PHE A 70 -7.97 2.05 -10.71
CA PHE A 70 -7.28 2.05 -9.42
C PHE A 70 -8.07 2.90 -8.42
N ASN A 71 -7.74 2.79 -7.13
CA ASN A 71 -8.41 3.58 -6.09
C ASN A 71 -7.74 4.96 -5.99
N ASP A 72 -8.41 5.98 -6.50
CA ASP A 72 -7.92 7.38 -6.51
C ASP A 72 -7.74 8.00 -5.12
N ASN A 73 -8.28 7.37 -4.06
CA ASN A 73 -8.02 7.79 -2.68
C ASN A 73 -6.68 7.29 -2.14
N LEU A 74 -6.09 6.30 -2.80
CA LEU A 74 -4.85 5.63 -2.40
C LEU A 74 -3.72 5.95 -3.37
N TRP A 75 -4.02 5.90 -4.68
CA TRP A 75 -3.08 6.15 -5.75
C TRP A 75 -3.35 7.50 -6.37
N THR A 76 -2.34 8.36 -6.42
CA THR A 76 -2.41 9.67 -7.06
C THR A 76 -1.80 9.59 -8.43
N LYS A 77 -2.58 9.92 -9.46
CA LYS A 77 -2.07 10.06 -10.82
C LYS A 77 -1.43 11.42 -11.03
N ASP A 78 -0.32 11.45 -11.74
CA ASP A 78 0.36 12.67 -12.12
C ASP A 78 -0.37 13.42 -13.25
N SER A 79 0.13 14.61 -13.62
CA SER A 79 -0.47 15.41 -14.68
C SER A 79 -0.25 14.85 -16.09
N THR A 80 0.74 13.97 -16.27
CA THR A 80 0.98 13.32 -17.57
C THR A 80 0.06 12.11 -17.79
N GLY A 81 -0.50 11.55 -16.72
CA GLY A 81 -1.34 10.35 -16.77
C GLY A 81 -0.53 9.05 -16.85
N LEU A 82 0.79 9.12 -16.80
CA LEU A 82 1.73 8.01 -16.99
C LEU A 82 2.44 7.59 -15.70
N ARG A 83 2.16 8.27 -14.58
CA ARG A 83 2.71 7.93 -13.27
C ARG A 83 1.61 7.85 -12.22
N LEU A 84 1.65 6.77 -11.43
CA LEU A 84 0.85 6.58 -10.22
C LEU A 84 1.76 6.58 -9.01
N ASP A 85 1.48 7.44 -8.05
CA ASP A 85 2.21 7.53 -6.79
C ASP A 85 1.32 7.08 -5.63
N TYR A 86 1.86 6.19 -4.80
CA TYR A 86 1.29 5.81 -3.53
C TYR A 86 2.11 6.46 -2.41
N SER A 87 1.46 7.35 -1.65
CA SER A 87 2.08 8.08 -0.54
C SER A 87 1.34 7.85 0.77
N ILE A 88 2.09 7.77 1.87
CA ILE A 88 1.54 7.64 3.23
C ILE A 88 2.11 8.78 4.06
N ALA A 89 1.25 9.55 4.73
CA ALA A 89 1.65 10.61 5.66
C ALA A 89 2.69 11.60 5.07
N SER A 90 2.51 11.97 3.80
CA SER A 90 3.42 12.85 3.03
C SER A 90 4.78 12.24 2.68
N SER A 91 4.96 10.94 2.87
CA SER A 91 6.12 10.18 2.41
C SER A 91 5.79 9.32 1.19
N SER A 92 6.62 9.40 0.15
CA SER A 92 6.49 8.53 -1.03
C SER A 92 6.82 7.09 -0.65
N CYS A 93 6.03 6.12 -1.11
CA CYS A 93 6.16 4.73 -0.72
C CYS A 93 6.34 3.80 -1.92
N ALA A 94 5.49 3.95 -2.94
CA ALA A 94 5.63 3.22 -4.19
C ALA A 94 5.20 4.10 -5.36
N SER A 95 5.82 3.91 -6.52
CA SER A 95 5.42 4.57 -7.76
C SER A 95 5.44 3.60 -8.93
N ILE A 96 4.52 3.80 -9.86
CA ILE A 96 4.41 3.04 -11.11
C ILE A 96 4.44 4.06 -12.23
N GLU A 97 5.45 4.00 -13.09
CA GLU A 97 5.67 4.94 -14.18
C GLU A 97 5.84 4.19 -15.50
N ILE A 98 5.31 4.78 -16.56
CA ILE A 98 5.48 4.30 -17.93
C ILE A 98 6.41 5.26 -18.67
N ASP A 99 7.62 4.80 -18.99
CA ASP A 99 8.51 5.51 -19.89
C ASP A 99 8.17 5.12 -21.33
N LYS A 100 7.74 6.11 -22.13
CA LYS A 100 7.40 5.93 -23.55
C LYS A 100 8.62 6.01 -24.47
N ALA A 101 9.81 6.31 -23.96
CA ALA A 101 11.03 6.31 -24.77
C ALA A 101 11.27 4.90 -25.34
N PRO A 102 11.60 4.75 -26.63
CA PRO A 102 11.79 3.42 -27.22
C PRO A 102 13.10 2.76 -26.73
N PRO A 103 13.07 1.52 -26.20
CA PRO A 103 11.90 0.65 -25.99
C PRO A 103 11.08 1.08 -24.75
N ALA A 104 9.75 1.09 -24.87
CA ALA A 104 8.87 1.54 -23.78
C ALA A 104 9.00 0.65 -22.54
N LYS A 105 9.06 1.25 -21.36
CA LYS A 105 9.33 0.55 -20.10
C LYS A 105 8.29 0.82 -19.03
N LEU A 106 8.06 -0.19 -18.21
CA LEU A 106 7.35 -0.09 -16.95
C LEU A 106 8.36 -0.01 -15.82
N ILE A 107 8.35 1.11 -15.11
CA ILE A 107 9.18 1.36 -13.95
C ILE A 107 8.30 1.27 -12.72
N VAL A 108 8.63 0.38 -11.80
CA VAL A 108 8.03 0.33 -10.47
C VAL A 108 9.13 0.64 -9.47
N ASP A 109 8.98 1.71 -8.70
CA ASP A 109 9.92 2.08 -7.65
C ASP A 109 9.27 2.04 -6.28
N ILE A 110 10.01 1.56 -5.28
CA ILE A 110 9.54 1.35 -3.90
C ILE A 110 10.55 1.95 -2.94
N ASP A 111 10.12 2.97 -2.20
CA ASP A 111 10.88 3.52 -1.09
C ASP A 111 10.52 2.79 0.20
N GLY A 112 11.25 1.73 0.50
CA GLY A 112 11.07 0.95 1.73
C GLY A 112 11.49 1.67 3.02
N SER A 113 12.13 2.83 2.93
CA SER A 113 12.71 3.53 4.09
C SER A 113 11.80 4.60 4.70
N SER A 114 10.75 4.98 3.97
CA SER A 114 9.96 6.17 4.26
C SER A 114 8.90 5.96 5.34
N HIS A 115 8.31 4.76 5.43
CA HIS A 115 7.29 4.42 6.41
C HIS A 115 7.29 2.90 6.72
N LYS A 116 6.81 2.51 7.92
CA LYS A 116 6.74 1.08 8.34
C LYS A 116 5.99 0.19 7.36
N VAL A 117 4.92 0.71 6.76
CA VAL A 117 4.14 0.00 5.74
C VAL A 117 4.99 -0.26 4.49
N CYS A 118 5.83 0.68 4.06
CA CYS A 118 6.71 0.53 2.90
C CYS A 118 7.84 -0.46 3.20
N GLN A 119 8.38 -0.44 4.42
CA GLN A 119 9.30 -1.47 4.88
C GLN A 119 8.65 -2.86 4.81
N LYS A 120 7.40 -2.98 5.29
CA LYS A 120 6.64 -4.24 5.22
C LYS A 120 6.36 -4.68 3.78
N LEU A 121 6.14 -3.73 2.87
CA LEU A 121 5.97 -4.00 1.44
C LEU A 121 7.24 -4.64 0.84
N VAL A 122 8.42 -4.15 1.21
CA VAL A 122 9.70 -4.74 0.82
C VAL A 122 9.89 -6.13 1.47
N GLU A 123 9.52 -6.30 2.74
CA GLU A 123 9.53 -7.62 3.41
C GLU A 123 8.62 -8.64 2.75
N LEU A 124 7.50 -8.19 2.16
CA LEU A 124 6.59 -9.02 1.35
C LEU A 124 7.17 -9.42 -0.01
N GLY A 125 8.40 -8.99 -0.32
CA GLY A 125 9.15 -9.36 -1.52
C GLY A 125 8.84 -8.50 -2.74
N VAL A 126 8.16 -7.37 -2.57
CA VAL A 126 7.98 -6.40 -3.66
C VAL A 126 9.28 -5.59 -3.78
N LYS A 127 9.88 -5.60 -4.97
CA LYS A 127 11.14 -4.89 -5.26
C LYS A 127 10.89 -3.85 -6.33
N SER A 128 11.69 -2.79 -6.35
CA SER A 128 11.75 -1.91 -7.52
C SER A 128 12.24 -2.72 -8.72
N PHE A 129 11.60 -2.54 -9.87
CA PHE A 129 11.99 -3.17 -11.11
C PHE A 129 11.70 -2.25 -12.29
N GLU A 130 12.49 -2.39 -13.33
CA GLU A 130 12.30 -1.77 -14.63
C GLU A 130 12.23 -2.90 -15.65
N GLU A 131 11.14 -2.95 -16.40
CA GLU A 131 10.91 -4.01 -17.38
C GLU A 131 10.39 -3.41 -18.67
N GLU A 132 10.92 -3.88 -19.80
CA GLU A 132 10.46 -3.49 -21.13
C GLU A 132 9.03 -4.02 -21.34
N LEU A 133 8.18 -3.20 -21.98
CA LEU A 133 6.80 -3.57 -22.28
C LEU A 133 6.67 -4.48 -23.52
N TYR A 134 7.76 -4.64 -24.28
CA TYR A 134 7.87 -5.56 -25.43
C TYR A 134 9.32 -6.00 -25.66
#